data_AF-A0A7J9ZNL0-F1
#
_entry.id   AF-A0A7J9ZNL0-F1
#
_cell.length_a   1.000
_cell.length_b   1.000
_cell.length_c   1.000
_cell.angle_alpha   90.00
_cell.angle_beta   90.00
_cell.angle_gamma   90.00
#
_symmetry.space_group_name_H-M   'P 1'
#
loop_
_entity.id
_entity.type
_entity.pdbx_description
1 polymer ?
#
loop_
_entity_poly.entity_id
_entity_poly.type
_entity_poly.pdbx_seq_one_letter_code
_entity_poly.pdbx_strand_id
1 'polypeptide(L)'
;MGWLKDRLIRRRWTGLGSPRAQALGLTAAGVCDVCNASLSPTATYFLTTREVVVSEEYWVRALSTSVRMAQTFGLDGDRLTTVFEDQLRGMACQETPWAVCEECGPLFVFDRDAARTHAVEGTRPPGTGPVDPSECAPQAAAAWRRLTGS
;
A
#
# COMPACT_ATOMS: atom_id res chain seq x y z
N MET A 1 -8.07 -24.48 -22.03
CA MET A 1 -7.09 -23.36 -21.95
C MET A 1 -7.38 -22.47 -20.73
N GLY A 2 -7.05 -22.94 -19.52
CA GLY A 2 -7.50 -22.30 -18.27
C GLY A 2 -6.41 -22.00 -17.24
N TRP A 3 -5.12 -22.07 -17.60
CA TRP A 3 -4.01 -22.05 -16.63
C TRP A 3 -3.26 -20.70 -16.48
N LEU A 4 -3.68 -19.65 -17.19
CA LEU A 4 -3.05 -18.32 -17.10
C LEU A 4 -3.81 -17.29 -16.25
N LYS A 5 -5.10 -17.51 -15.94
CA LYS A 5 -5.90 -16.54 -15.16
C LYS A 5 -5.61 -16.60 -13.65
N ASP A 6 -5.17 -17.75 -13.15
CA ASP A 6 -4.87 -17.94 -11.72
C ASP A 6 -3.56 -17.32 -11.24
N ARG A 7 -2.69 -16.83 -12.14
CA ARG A 7 -1.41 -16.21 -11.76
C ARG A 7 -1.47 -14.70 -11.56
N LEU A 8 -2.53 -14.03 -12.03
CA LEU A 8 -2.64 -12.57 -11.96
C LEU A 8 -3.52 -12.07 -10.80
N ILE A 9 -4.28 -12.97 -10.15
CA ILE A 9 -5.19 -12.63 -9.03
C ILE A 9 -4.68 -13.19 -7.68
N ARG A 10 -3.68 -14.07 -7.66
CA ARG A 10 -3.12 -14.73 -6.46
C ARG A 10 -1.84 -14.14 -5.87
N ARG A 11 -1.44 -12.91 -6.21
CA ARG A 11 -0.21 -12.29 -5.67
C ARG A 11 -0.40 -11.33 -4.50
N ARG A 12 -1.59 -11.31 -3.89
CA ARG A 12 -1.84 -10.61 -2.64
C ARG A 12 -2.63 -11.58 -1.76
N TRP A 13 -2.32 -11.61 -0.46
CA TRP A 13 -2.98 -12.43 0.58
C TRP A 13 -2.49 -13.89 0.71
N THR A 14 -1.23 -14.06 1.15
CA THR A 14 -0.93 -14.82 2.37
C THR A 14 0.48 -14.45 2.80
N GLY A 15 0.55 -13.48 3.73
CA GLY A 15 1.70 -13.36 4.60
C GLY A 15 1.73 -14.61 5.50
N LEU A 16 2.32 -15.70 5.02
CA LEU A 16 2.88 -16.72 5.90
C LEU A 16 4.28 -16.28 6.30
N GLY A 17 4.33 -15.15 7.02
CA GLY A 17 5.37 -14.96 8.00
C GLY A 17 5.18 -16.06 9.03
N SER A 18 6.11 -17.02 9.07
CA SER A 18 6.13 -18.07 10.08
C SER A 18 5.88 -17.47 11.47
N PRO A 19 4.96 -18.02 12.29
CA PRO A 19 4.71 -17.53 13.65
C PRO A 19 5.96 -17.57 14.53
N ARG A 20 7.03 -18.23 14.08
CA ARG A 20 8.33 -18.32 14.75
C ARG A 20 9.25 -17.13 14.48
N ALA A 21 9.04 -16.36 13.41
CA ALA A 21 9.84 -15.17 13.09
C ALA A 21 9.44 -13.95 13.94
N GLN A 22 8.18 -13.88 14.39
CA GLN A 22 7.70 -12.82 15.29
C GLN A 22 8.32 -12.90 16.70
N ALA A 23 8.88 -14.05 17.08
CA ALA A 23 9.40 -14.29 18.42
C ALA A 23 10.89 -13.94 18.62
N LEU A 24 11.63 -13.57 17.57
CA LEU A 24 13.10 -13.46 17.64
C LEU A 24 13.69 -12.09 17.24
N GLY A 25 12.87 -11.07 16.95
CA GLY A 25 13.39 -9.72 16.64
C GLY A 25 14.34 -9.65 15.44
N LEU A 26 14.37 -10.69 14.60
CA LEU A 26 15.16 -10.73 13.36
C LEU A 26 14.28 -10.22 12.24
N THR A 27 14.60 -9.01 11.76
CA THR A 27 13.93 -8.34 10.65
C THR A 27 14.04 -9.18 9.39
N ALA A 28 13.02 -10.00 9.13
CA ALA A 28 12.86 -10.62 7.82
C ALA A 28 12.78 -9.47 6.81
N ALA A 29 13.81 -9.34 5.99
CA ALA A 29 13.86 -8.44 4.84
C ALA A 29 12.57 -8.62 4.04
N GLY A 30 11.60 -7.75 4.29
CA GLY A 30 10.26 -7.82 3.73
C GLY A 30 10.24 -7.35 2.28
N VAL A 31 9.04 -7.05 1.79
CA VAL A 31 8.85 -6.34 0.53
C VAL A 31 8.25 -4.97 0.80
N CYS A 32 8.54 -4.01 -0.05
CA CYS A 32 7.93 -2.70 0.02
C CYS A 32 6.44 -2.83 -0.28
N ASP A 33 5.59 -2.30 0.58
CA ASP A 33 4.13 -2.36 0.41
C ASP A 33 3.62 -1.51 -0.76
N VAL A 34 4.47 -0.65 -1.33
CA VAL A 34 4.14 0.23 -2.46
C VAL A 34 4.60 -0.36 -3.80
N CYS A 35 5.85 -0.82 -3.90
CA CYS A 35 6.43 -1.27 -5.17
C CYS A 35 6.77 -2.77 -5.20
N ASN A 36 6.62 -3.48 -4.09
CA ASN A 36 7.02 -4.88 -3.90
C ASN A 36 8.53 -5.17 -4.08
N ALA A 37 9.38 -4.14 -4.07
CA ALA A 37 10.83 -4.34 -4.06
C ALA A 37 11.29 -4.98 -2.74
N SER A 38 12.32 -5.81 -2.80
CA SER A 38 12.93 -6.38 -1.59
C SER A 38 13.52 -5.29 -0.71
N LEU A 39 13.30 -5.40 0.60
CA LEU A 39 13.71 -4.39 1.56
C LEU A 39 14.99 -4.80 2.29
N SER A 40 15.91 -3.84 2.43
CA SER A 40 16.96 -3.92 3.44
C SER A 40 16.43 -3.29 4.73
N PRO A 41 16.63 -3.91 5.92
CA PRO A 41 16.25 -3.30 7.19
C PRO A 41 16.80 -1.88 7.39
N THR A 42 18.00 -1.60 6.86
CA THR A 42 18.65 -0.29 6.97
C THR A 42 18.13 0.76 5.98
N ALA A 43 17.37 0.35 4.95
CA ALA A 43 16.84 1.22 3.89
C ALA A 43 15.29 1.14 3.81
N THR A 44 14.66 0.86 4.95
CA THR A 44 13.21 0.77 5.11
C THR A 44 12.71 1.86 6.03
N TYR A 45 11.54 2.39 5.73
CA TYR A 45 10.77 3.25 6.61
C TYR A 45 9.50 2.52 7.05
N PHE A 46 9.15 2.62 8.33
CA PHE A 46 7.84 2.20 8.82
C PHE A 46 6.93 3.42 8.97
N LEU A 47 5.85 3.43 8.20
CA LEU A 47 4.87 4.52 8.16
C LEU A 47 3.54 4.05 8.74
N THR A 48 2.76 4.99 9.27
CA THR A 48 1.37 4.76 9.64
C THR A 48 0.48 4.68 8.40
N THR A 49 -0.68 4.02 8.52
CA THR A 49 -1.69 4.00 7.45
C THR A 49 -2.11 5.41 7.06
N ARG A 50 -2.26 6.32 8.04
CA ARG A 50 -2.60 7.72 7.81
C ARG A 50 -1.57 8.42 6.91
N GLU A 51 -0.28 8.33 7.21
CA GLU A 51 0.79 8.95 6.41
C GLU A 51 0.81 8.46 4.95
N VAL A 52 0.45 7.19 4.74
CA VAL A 52 0.37 6.59 3.40
C VAL A 52 -0.86 7.06 2.65
N VAL A 53 -2.04 6.90 3.24
CA VAL A 53 -3.32 7.10 2.55
C VAL A 53 -3.71 8.56 2.38
N VAL A 54 -3.06 9.51 3.05
CA VAL A 54 -3.23 10.95 2.77
C VAL A 54 -2.36 11.45 1.62
N SER A 55 -1.53 10.60 1.00
CA SER A 55 -0.74 10.96 -0.17
C SER A 55 -1.52 10.71 -1.47
N GLU A 56 -1.77 11.76 -2.24
CA GLU A 56 -2.33 11.63 -3.60
C GLU A 56 -1.40 10.84 -4.51
N GLU A 57 -0.08 11.06 -4.45
CA GLU A 57 0.88 10.37 -5.31
C GLU A 57 0.96 8.87 -5.05
N TYR A 58 0.74 8.46 -3.79
CA TYR A 58 0.52 7.04 -3.46
C TYR A 58 -0.71 6.50 -4.16
N TRP A 59 -1.84 7.19 -4.11
CA TRP A 59 -3.06 6.75 -4.77
C TRP A 59 -2.91 6.68 -6.29
N VAL A 60 -2.24 7.65 -6.92
CA VAL A 60 -1.92 7.59 -8.35
C VAL A 60 -1.19 6.29 -8.67
N ARG A 61 -0.18 5.94 -7.88
CA ARG A 61 0.57 4.70 -8.07
C ARG A 61 -0.28 3.45 -7.81
N ALA A 62 -0.99 3.40 -6.68
CA ALA A 62 -1.79 2.25 -6.26
C ALA A 62 -2.95 1.96 -7.23
N LEU A 63 -3.62 2.99 -7.73
CA LEU A 63 -4.78 2.89 -8.63
C LEU A 63 -4.37 2.68 -10.10
N SER A 64 -3.15 3.11 -10.50
CA SER A 64 -2.73 3.15 -11.91
C SER A 64 -2.93 1.84 -12.68
N THR A 65 -2.56 0.71 -12.08
CA THR A 65 -2.69 -0.61 -12.72
C THR A 65 -4.16 -1.00 -12.84
N SER A 66 -4.95 -0.82 -11.78
CA SER A 66 -6.38 -1.10 -11.76
C SER A 66 -7.12 -0.30 -12.83
N VAL A 67 -6.86 1.01 -12.91
CA VAL A 67 -7.50 1.90 -13.90
C VAL A 67 -7.12 1.51 -15.32
N ARG A 68 -5.82 1.28 -15.61
CA ARG A 68 -5.37 0.85 -16.94
C ARG A 68 -6.00 -0.47 -17.38
N MET A 69 -6.05 -1.45 -16.47
CA MET A 69 -6.71 -2.72 -16.76
C MET A 69 -8.19 -2.53 -17.03
N ALA A 70 -8.87 -1.73 -16.20
CA ALA A 70 -10.28 -1.46 -16.38
C ALA A 70 -10.61 -0.78 -17.71
N GLN A 71 -9.82 0.21 -18.12
CA GLN A 71 -9.92 0.85 -19.44
C GLN A 71 -9.65 -0.16 -20.58
N THR A 72 -8.64 -1.02 -20.43
CA THR A 72 -8.29 -2.03 -21.44
C THR A 72 -9.39 -3.07 -21.63
N PHE A 73 -10.09 -3.45 -20.55
CA PHE A 73 -11.18 -4.43 -20.59
C PHE A 73 -12.57 -3.81 -20.79
N GLY A 74 -12.66 -2.49 -20.96
CA GLY A 74 -13.92 -1.78 -21.16
C GLY A 74 -14.88 -1.93 -19.97
N LEU A 75 -14.37 -1.91 -18.73
CA LEU A 75 -15.23 -1.87 -17.55
C LEU A 75 -16.03 -0.56 -17.53
N ASP A 76 -17.30 -0.66 -17.16
CA ASP A 76 -18.25 0.44 -17.05
C ASP A 76 -18.17 1.15 -15.69
N GLY A 77 -18.88 2.28 -15.58
CA GLY A 77 -18.81 3.21 -14.44
C GLY A 77 -19.13 2.57 -13.08
N ASP A 78 -20.12 1.69 -13.02
CA ASP A 78 -20.52 1.06 -11.75
C ASP A 78 -19.44 0.09 -11.24
N ARG A 79 -18.87 -0.74 -12.14
CA ARG A 79 -17.79 -1.68 -11.78
C ARG A 79 -16.51 -0.95 -11.40
N LEU A 80 -16.20 0.13 -12.09
CA LEU A 80 -15.08 1.01 -11.78
C LEU A 80 -15.21 1.63 -10.39
N THR A 81 -16.43 2.06 -10.03
CA THR A 81 -16.73 2.63 -8.71
C THR A 81 -16.56 1.58 -7.61
N THR A 82 -17.05 0.36 -7.80
CA THR A 82 -16.83 -0.73 -6.82
C THR A 82 -15.36 -1.03 -6.62
N VAL A 83 -14.56 -1.09 -7.70
CA VAL A 83 -13.10 -1.31 -7.59
C VAL A 83 -12.43 -0.19 -6.79
N PHE A 84 -12.83 1.06 -7.03
CA PHE A 84 -12.32 2.21 -6.27
C PHE A 84 -12.67 2.11 -4.79
N GLU A 85 -13.93 1.83 -4.45
CA GLU A 85 -14.38 1.71 -3.06
C GLU A 85 -13.69 0.57 -2.29
N ASP A 86 -13.55 -0.59 -2.92
CA ASP A 86 -12.85 -1.74 -2.33
C ASP A 86 -11.37 -1.43 -2.10
N GLN A 87 -10.73 -0.74 -3.05
CA GLN A 87 -9.33 -0.33 -2.93
C GLN A 87 -9.16 0.72 -1.84
N LEU A 88 -10.07 1.70 -1.74
CA LEU A 88 -10.09 2.69 -0.68
C LEU A 88 -10.20 2.04 0.71
N ARG A 89 -11.22 1.18 0.90
CA ARG A 89 -11.45 0.49 2.18
C ARG A 89 -10.29 -0.43 2.54
N GLY A 90 -9.76 -1.17 1.57
CA GLY A 90 -8.66 -2.10 1.77
C GLY A 90 -7.36 -1.43 2.21
N MET A 91 -7.06 -0.22 1.72
CA MET A 91 -5.87 0.51 2.18
C MET A 91 -6.13 1.24 3.51
N ALA A 92 -7.33 1.77 3.74
CA ALA A 92 -7.66 2.47 4.98
C ALA A 92 -7.70 1.57 6.22
N CYS A 93 -7.97 0.27 6.06
CA CYS A 93 -8.10 -0.66 7.18
C CYS A 93 -6.79 -1.32 7.65
N GLN A 94 -5.62 -0.91 7.13
CA GLN A 94 -4.36 -1.54 7.53
C GLN A 94 -4.03 -1.27 9.00
N GLU A 95 -3.81 -2.34 9.77
CA GLU A 95 -3.54 -2.30 11.22
C GLU A 95 -2.04 -2.32 11.55
N THR A 96 -1.19 -2.71 10.60
CA THR A 96 0.26 -2.80 10.77
C THR A 96 0.97 -1.63 10.10
N PRO A 97 2.18 -1.29 10.55
CA PRO A 97 2.98 -0.28 9.85
C PRO A 97 3.24 -0.70 8.40
N TRP A 98 3.30 0.29 7.52
CA TRP A 98 3.66 0.11 6.11
C TRP A 98 5.18 0.13 5.98
N ALA A 99 5.74 -0.90 5.37
CA ALA A 99 7.15 -0.98 5.03
C ALA A 99 7.42 -0.33 3.67
N VAL A 100 8.13 0.80 3.68
CA VAL A 100 8.37 1.62 2.48
C VAL A 100 9.87 1.72 2.20
N CYS A 101 10.27 1.46 0.95
CA CYS A 101 11.66 1.62 0.53
C CYS A 101 12.04 3.09 0.31
N GLU A 102 13.34 3.39 0.27
CA GLU A 102 13.84 4.74 0.01
C GLU A 102 13.32 5.37 -1.29
N GLU A 103 13.12 4.57 -2.34
CA GLU A 103 12.60 5.04 -3.63
C GLU A 103 11.12 5.45 -3.56
N CYS A 104 10.33 4.80 -2.69
CA CYS A 104 8.92 5.13 -2.51
C CYS A 104 8.70 6.18 -1.41
N GLY A 105 9.70 6.41 -0.53
CA GLY A 105 9.65 7.44 0.50
C GLY A 105 9.23 8.84 0.00
N PRO A 106 9.73 9.34 -1.14
CA PRO A 106 9.33 10.64 -1.69
C PRO A 106 7.84 10.80 -1.99
N LEU A 107 7.05 9.71 -2.04
CA LEU A 107 5.61 9.80 -2.21
C LEU A 107 4.89 10.35 -0.95
N PHE A 108 5.56 10.39 0.20
CA PHE A 108 4.93 10.66 1.48
C PHE A 108 5.61 11.83 2.21
N VAL A 109 4.86 12.45 3.13
CA VAL A 109 5.36 13.48 4.04
C VAL A 109 5.40 12.90 5.45
N PHE A 110 6.60 12.69 5.97
CA PHE A 110 6.86 12.06 7.27
C PHE A 110 8.29 12.38 7.74
N ASP A 111 8.57 12.12 9.02
CA ASP A 111 9.93 12.18 9.56
C ASP A 111 10.70 10.90 9.19
N ARG A 112 11.70 11.05 8.31
CA ARG A 112 12.48 9.93 7.77
C ARG A 112 13.35 9.26 8.83
N ASP A 113 13.90 10.02 9.77
CA ASP A 113 14.81 9.49 10.77
C ASP A 113 14.02 8.70 11.82
N ALA A 114 12.88 9.24 12.26
CA ALA A 114 11.96 8.52 13.15
C ALA A 114 11.41 7.25 12.50
N ALA A 115 10.92 7.33 11.25
CA ALA A 115 10.37 6.17 10.53
C ALA A 115 11.43 5.08 10.26
N ARG A 116 12.68 5.47 10.00
CA ARG A 116 13.79 4.53 9.85
C ARG A 116 14.15 3.86 11.18
N THR A 117 14.13 4.63 12.26
CA THR A 117 14.39 4.11 13.62
C THR A 117 13.38 3.00 13.95
N HIS A 118 12.09 3.25 13.72
CA HIS A 118 11.05 2.25 13.88
C HIS A 118 11.28 0.99 13.03
N ALA A 119 11.70 1.15 11.77
CA ALA A 119 11.99 0.02 10.89
C ALA A 119 13.20 -0.81 11.37
N VAL A 120 14.28 -0.15 11.80
CA VAL A 120 15.50 -0.81 12.30
C VAL A 120 15.25 -1.54 13.61
N GLU A 121 14.51 -0.92 14.52
CA GLU A 121 14.17 -1.50 15.83
C GLU A 121 13.03 -2.51 15.76
N GLY A 122 12.31 -2.58 14.63
CA GLY A 122 11.12 -3.41 14.49
C GLY A 122 9.95 -2.94 15.36
N THR A 123 9.90 -1.65 15.70
CA THR A 123 8.85 -1.05 16.54
C THR A 123 7.77 -0.40 15.69
N ARG A 124 6.57 -0.24 16.26
CA ARG A 124 5.44 0.38 15.54
C ARG A 124 5.48 1.90 15.75
N PRO A 125 5.40 2.73 14.69
CA PRO A 125 5.24 4.17 14.84
C PRO A 125 3.98 4.51 15.66
N PRO A 126 4.01 5.54 16.53
CA PRO A 126 2.82 6.05 17.20
C PRO A 126 1.72 6.42 16.20
N GLY A 127 0.47 6.07 16.50
CA GLY A 127 -0.65 6.32 15.58
C GLY A 127 -0.76 5.29 14.43
N THR A 128 0.00 4.20 14.47
CA THR A 128 -0.25 3.04 13.59
C THR A 128 -1.64 2.48 13.86
N GLY A 129 -2.39 2.24 12.78
CA GLY A 129 -3.72 1.65 12.84
C GLY A 129 -4.57 2.06 11.64
N PRO A 130 -5.80 1.55 11.56
CA PRO A 130 -6.73 1.92 10.51
C PRO A 130 -7.14 3.39 10.64
N VAL A 131 -7.56 3.97 9.51
CA VAL A 131 -8.16 5.30 9.45
C VAL A 131 -9.59 5.22 8.90
N ASP A 132 -10.41 6.23 9.17
CA ASP A 132 -11.72 6.31 8.53
C ASP A 132 -11.53 6.55 7.02
N PRO A 133 -12.17 5.78 6.12
CA PRO A 133 -12.06 5.99 4.68
C PRO A 133 -12.37 7.42 4.23
N SER A 134 -13.22 8.14 4.96
CA SER A 134 -13.51 9.55 4.68
C SER A 134 -12.30 10.47 4.82
N GLU A 135 -11.28 10.10 5.60
CA GLU A 135 -10.04 10.87 5.77
C GLU A 135 -9.14 10.87 4.53
N CYS A 136 -9.22 9.83 3.70
CA CYS A 136 -8.39 9.65 2.52
C CYS A 136 -9.16 9.63 1.19
N ALA A 137 -10.49 9.57 1.25
CA ALA A 137 -11.35 9.63 0.07
C ALA A 137 -11.06 10.84 -0.85
N PRO A 138 -10.82 12.07 -0.35
CA PRO A 138 -10.52 13.21 -1.22
C PRO A 138 -9.27 13.03 -2.08
N GLN A 139 -8.19 12.51 -1.50
CA GLN A 139 -6.91 12.28 -2.17
C GLN A 139 -7.00 11.09 -3.13
N ALA A 140 -7.67 10.02 -2.73
CA ALA A 140 -7.95 8.89 -3.61
C ALA A 140 -8.78 9.32 -4.83
N ALA A 141 -9.82 10.15 -4.62
CA ALA A 141 -10.66 10.67 -5.69
C ALA A 141 -9.92 11.63 -6.63
N ALA A 142 -9.01 12.46 -6.09
CA ALA A 142 -8.15 13.32 -6.90
C ALA A 142 -7.22 12.52 -7.81
N ALA A 143 -6.54 11.51 -7.25
CA ALA A 143 -5.71 10.58 -8.01
C ALA A 143 -6.50 9.82 -9.07
N TRP A 144 -7.72 9.36 -8.74
CA TRP A 144 -8.61 8.68 -9.67
C TRP A 144 -8.95 9.56 -10.87
N ARG A 145 -9.41 10.79 -10.63
CA ARG A 145 -9.70 11.79 -11.68
C ARG A 145 -8.50 12.04 -12.59
N ARG A 146 -7.31 12.19 -12.00
CA ARG A 146 -6.06 12.35 -12.75
C ARG A 146 -5.76 11.17 -13.68
N LEU A 147 -6.09 9.94 -13.26
CA LEU A 147 -5.86 8.73 -14.05
C LEU A 147 -6.93 8.50 -15.13
N THR A 148 -8.19 8.89 -14.88
CA THR A 148 -9.30 8.71 -15.84
C THR A 148 -9.49 9.90 -16.77
N GLY A 149 -8.87 11.05 -16.48
CA GLY A 149 -9.06 12.28 -17.25
C GLY A 149 -10.44 12.91 -17.04
N SER A 150 -11.04 12.70 -15.86
CA SER A 150 -12.40 13.15 -15.49
C SER A 150 -12.40 14.31 -14.51
#